data_AF-A0A0B8QB25-F1
#
_entry.id   AF-A0A0B8QB25-F1
#
_cell.length_a   1.000
_cell.length_b   1.000
_cell.length_c   1.000
_cell.angle_alpha   90.00
_cell.angle_beta   90.00
_cell.angle_gamma   90.00
#
_symmetry.space_group_name_H-M   'P 1'
#
loop_
_entity.id
_entity.type
_entity.pdbx_description
1 polymer ?
#
loop_
_entity_poly.entity_id
_entity_poly.type
_entity_poly.pdbx_seq_one_letter_code
_entity_poly.pdbx_strand_id
1 'polypeptide(L)'
;MVPAGENVTVSISMNLPEANNNGDKPDLKFVDVIAGYVTGKIDPTDPEFNKPFADDVSVIQSFEKDTQGWAEKDGKLTLSFTLEQVEQDMYIRLRGSNSEKGTPGYVDLEGNPVIDLEKTESDPNVVAWKDLWFYSNPIFITAN
;
A
#
# COMPACT_ATOMS: atom_id res chain seq x y z
N MET A 1 -4.11 13.19 15.51
CA MET A 1 -5.31 13.38 16.32
C MET A 1 -6.22 14.29 15.54
N VAL A 2 -7.41 13.81 15.20
CA VAL A 2 -8.40 14.51 14.37
C VAL A 2 -9.75 14.47 15.10
N PRO A 3 -10.61 15.50 15.00
CA PRO A 3 -11.94 15.43 15.60
C PRO A 3 -12.75 14.28 15.01
N ALA A 4 -13.45 13.53 15.86
CA ALA A 4 -14.26 12.40 15.44
C ALA A 4 -15.37 12.83 14.47
N GLY A 5 -15.55 12.04 13.41
CA GLY A 5 -16.55 12.29 12.37
C GLY A 5 -16.15 13.34 11.33
N GLU A 6 -14.96 13.95 11.44
CA GLU A 6 -14.45 14.85 10.40
C GLU A 6 -13.80 14.10 9.24
N ASN A 7 -13.84 14.74 8.07
CA ASN A 7 -13.08 14.31 6.91
C ASN A 7 -11.62 14.74 7.05
N VAL A 8 -10.69 13.83 6.76
CA VAL A 8 -9.26 14.08 6.86
C VAL A 8 -8.63 13.97 5.48
N THR A 9 -8.13 15.08 4.95
CA THR A 9 -7.30 15.05 3.74
C THR A 9 -5.91 14.54 4.09
N VAL A 10 -5.54 13.42 3.49
CA VAL A 10 -4.23 12.81 3.63
C VAL A 10 -3.40 13.10 2.39
N SER A 11 -2.19 13.65 2.58
CA SER A 11 -1.18 13.78 1.53
C SER A 11 0.06 12.99 1.94
N ILE A 12 0.37 11.94 1.18
CA ILE A 12 1.52 11.08 1.39
C ILE A 12 2.56 11.44 0.36
N SER A 13 3.82 11.49 0.76
CA SER A 13 4.88 11.72 -0.18
C SER A 13 6.11 10.85 0.02
N MET A 14 6.67 10.40 -1.11
CA MET A 14 7.75 9.45 -1.21
C MET A 14 8.82 9.98 -2.16
N ASN A 15 10.08 9.82 -1.80
CA ASN A 15 11.19 10.14 -2.71
C ASN A 15 11.36 9.00 -3.71
N LEU A 16 11.41 9.34 -5.00
CA LEU A 16 11.76 8.43 -6.09
C LEU A 16 13.25 8.63 -6.39
N PRO A 17 14.12 7.68 -6.02
CA PRO A 17 15.54 7.81 -6.34
C PRO A 17 15.77 7.75 -7.84
N GLU A 18 16.91 8.26 -8.32
CA GLU A 18 17.25 8.23 -9.75
C GLU A 18 17.42 6.81 -10.28
N ALA A 19 17.93 5.90 -9.44
CA ALA A 19 18.12 4.49 -9.76
C ALA A 19 17.86 3.59 -8.54
N ASN A 20 17.41 2.36 -8.81
CA ASN A 20 17.39 1.25 -7.86
C ASN A 20 18.75 0.52 -7.88
N ASN A 21 18.87 -0.55 -7.10
CA ASN A 21 20.11 -1.35 -7.02
C ASN A 21 20.41 -2.17 -8.30
N ASN A 22 19.53 -2.17 -9.31
CA ASN A 22 19.79 -2.70 -10.65
C ASN A 22 20.29 -1.63 -11.63
N GLY A 23 20.30 -0.36 -11.23
CA GLY A 23 20.59 0.78 -12.11
C GLY A 23 19.38 1.29 -12.90
N ASP A 24 18.18 0.73 -12.69
CA ASP A 24 16.96 1.17 -13.34
C ASP A 24 16.29 2.30 -12.55
N LYS A 25 15.68 3.25 -13.25
CA LYS A 25 14.81 4.23 -12.60
C LYS A 25 13.60 3.52 -11.97
N PRO A 26 13.35 3.64 -10.65
CA PRO A 26 12.14 3.12 -10.03
C PRO A 26 10.90 3.71 -10.70
N ASP A 27 9.96 2.84 -11.04
CA ASP A 27 8.73 3.20 -11.73
C ASP A 27 7.55 2.49 -11.07
N LEU A 28 6.92 3.12 -10.08
CA LEU A 28 5.72 2.56 -9.44
C LEU A 28 4.54 2.64 -10.41
N LYS A 29 3.81 1.54 -10.55
CA LYS A 29 2.61 1.45 -11.40
C LYS A 29 1.33 1.63 -10.62
N PHE A 30 1.33 1.21 -9.35
CA PHE A 30 0.24 1.50 -8.44
C PHE A 30 0.71 1.58 -7.00
N VAL A 31 -0.10 2.25 -6.18
CA VAL A 31 0.01 2.28 -4.72
C VAL A 31 -1.38 2.11 -4.12
N ASP A 32 -1.53 1.11 -3.27
CA ASP A 32 -2.72 0.87 -2.48
C ASP A 32 -2.54 1.44 -1.07
N VAL A 33 -3.59 2.10 -0.57
CA VAL A 33 -3.74 2.49 0.82
C VAL A 33 -4.56 1.42 1.52
N ILE A 34 -3.94 0.75 2.49
CA ILE A 34 -4.59 -0.21 3.39
C ILE A 34 -4.92 0.52 4.68
N ALA A 35 -6.13 0.33 5.19
CA ALA A 35 -6.52 0.82 6.50
C ALA A 35 -7.05 -0.32 7.38
N GLY A 36 -6.98 -0.11 8.69
CA GLY A 36 -7.58 -0.94 9.72
C GLY A 36 -7.79 -0.13 11.00
N TYR A 37 -8.68 -0.59 11.87
CA TYR A 37 -8.96 0.04 13.15
C TYR A 37 -8.00 -0.43 14.23
N VAL A 38 -7.79 0.43 15.22
CA VAL A 38 -6.97 0.13 16.39
C VAL A 38 -7.91 -0.18 17.54
N THR A 39 -8.12 -1.48 17.80
CA THR A 39 -9.07 -1.96 18.81
C THR A 39 -8.45 -2.15 20.20
N GLY A 40 -7.14 -1.89 20.34
CA GLY A 40 -6.39 -2.06 21.59
C GLY A 40 -5.61 -3.38 21.65
N LYS A 41 -5.17 -3.75 22.85
CA LYS A 41 -4.44 -5.01 23.07
C LYS A 41 -5.43 -6.14 23.30
N ILE A 42 -5.22 -7.26 22.60
CA ILE A 42 -5.95 -8.51 22.82
C ILE A 42 -5.19 -9.34 23.86
N ASP A 43 -5.91 -9.95 24.81
CA ASP A 43 -5.32 -10.86 25.79
C ASP A 43 -4.79 -12.12 25.08
N PRO A 44 -3.56 -12.61 25.38
CA PRO A 44 -3.01 -13.81 24.76
C PRO A 44 -3.84 -15.10 24.89
N THR A 45 -4.79 -15.15 25.83
CA THR A 45 -5.72 -16.26 26.03
C THR A 45 -7.00 -16.14 25.20
N ASP A 46 -7.27 -14.97 24.63
CA ASP A 46 -8.41 -14.74 23.74
C ASP A 46 -8.20 -15.49 22.40
N PRO A 47 -9.21 -16.21 21.88
CA PRO A 47 -9.12 -16.85 20.57
C PRO A 47 -8.72 -15.92 19.42
N GLU A 48 -9.10 -14.64 19.49
CA GLU A 48 -8.76 -13.64 18.48
C GLU A 48 -7.26 -13.30 18.47
N PHE A 49 -6.51 -13.57 19.54
CA PHE A 49 -5.08 -13.28 19.61
C PHE A 49 -4.26 -14.02 18.54
N ASN A 50 -4.65 -15.26 18.22
CA ASN A 50 -3.95 -16.11 17.25
C ASN A 50 -4.62 -16.09 15.87
N LYS A 51 -5.60 -15.21 15.65
CA LYS A 51 -6.28 -15.09 14.37
C LYS A 51 -5.28 -14.59 13.32
N PRO A 52 -5.11 -15.31 12.19
CA PRO A 52 -4.09 -14.95 11.20
C PRO A 52 -4.51 -13.78 10.28
N PHE A 53 -5.65 -13.15 10.55
CA PHE A 53 -6.21 -12.05 9.79
C PHE A 53 -7.00 -11.09 10.70
N ALA A 54 -7.20 -9.86 10.22
CA ALA A 54 -8.03 -8.86 10.86
C ALA A 54 -9.19 -8.53 9.91
N ASP A 55 -10.42 -8.57 10.43
CA ASP A 55 -11.64 -8.46 9.61
C ASP A 55 -11.89 -7.03 9.10
N ASP A 56 -11.32 -6.05 9.80
CA ASP A 56 -11.47 -4.62 9.56
C ASP A 56 -10.35 -4.04 8.69
N VAL A 57 -9.47 -4.89 8.14
CA VAL A 57 -8.35 -4.47 7.32
C VAL A 57 -8.67 -4.64 5.84
N SER A 58 -8.59 -3.54 5.08
CA SER A 58 -8.87 -3.55 3.65
C SER A 58 -8.09 -2.48 2.89
N VAL A 59 -8.00 -2.64 1.56
CA VAL A 59 -7.57 -1.56 0.66
C VAL A 59 -8.72 -0.56 0.55
N ILE A 60 -8.52 0.65 1.06
CA ILE A 60 -9.55 1.72 1.07
C ILE A 60 -9.40 2.69 -0.11
N GLN A 61 -8.22 2.75 -0.71
CA GLN A 61 -7.93 3.57 -1.88
C GLN A 61 -6.84 2.89 -2.69
N SER A 62 -7.00 2.88 -4.01
CA SER A 62 -5.94 2.47 -4.92
C SER A 62 -5.62 3.63 -5.86
N PHE A 63 -4.34 3.90 -6.05
CA PHE A 63 -3.87 4.85 -7.04
C PHE A 63 -3.09 4.08 -8.09
N GLU A 64 -3.58 4.09 -9.32
CA GLU A 64 -2.77 3.72 -10.48
C GLU A 64 -1.98 4.93 -10.95
N LYS A 65 -0.84 4.68 -11.59
CA LYS A 65 0.03 5.76 -12.08
C LYS A 65 -0.72 6.72 -12.99
N ASP A 66 -0.43 8.00 -12.84
CA ASP A 66 -1.02 9.10 -13.63
C ASP A 66 -2.55 9.25 -13.49
N THR A 67 -3.15 8.66 -12.46
CA THR A 67 -4.57 8.86 -12.12
C THR A 67 -4.77 10.00 -11.11
N GLN A 68 -6.04 10.33 -10.81
CA GLN A 68 -6.36 11.41 -9.88
C GLN A 68 -5.73 11.17 -8.50
N GLY A 69 -5.07 12.21 -7.99
CA GLY A 69 -4.39 12.15 -6.70
C GLY A 69 -2.94 11.67 -6.80
N TRP A 70 -2.48 11.18 -7.97
CA TRP A 70 -1.08 10.85 -8.26
C TRP A 70 -0.36 12.05 -8.87
N ALA A 71 0.72 12.49 -8.24
CA ALA A 71 1.55 13.56 -8.77
C ALA A 71 3.04 13.25 -8.58
N GLU A 72 3.76 13.08 -9.69
CA GLU A 72 5.21 12.98 -9.70
C GLU A 72 5.84 14.32 -10.11
N LYS A 73 6.72 14.86 -9.26
CA LYS A 73 7.44 16.09 -9.55
C LYS A 73 8.79 16.09 -8.84
N ASP A 74 9.85 16.49 -9.54
CA ASP A 74 11.19 16.70 -8.97
C ASP A 74 11.71 15.50 -8.15
N GLY A 75 11.52 14.28 -8.66
CA GLY A 75 11.97 13.04 -7.99
C GLY A 75 11.12 12.67 -6.77
N LYS A 76 9.88 13.15 -6.68
CA LYS A 76 8.97 12.91 -5.56
C LYS A 76 7.59 12.52 -6.06
N LEU A 77 7.06 11.43 -5.53
CA LEU A 77 5.67 11.02 -5.71
C LEU A 77 4.83 11.58 -4.56
N THR A 78 3.72 12.22 -4.87
CA THR A 78 2.71 12.67 -3.91
C THR A 78 1.38 11.99 -4.23
N LEU A 79 0.77 11.38 -3.22
CA LEU A 79 -0.53 10.74 -3.27
C LEU A 79 -1.49 11.49 -2.35
N SER A 80 -2.66 11.88 -2.84
CA SER A 80 -3.64 12.62 -2.04
C SER A 80 -5.03 12.00 -2.12
N PHE A 81 -5.65 11.77 -0.97
CA PHE A 81 -7.03 11.29 -0.83
C PHE A 81 -7.66 11.83 0.45
N THR A 82 -8.95 11.60 0.61
CA THR A 82 -9.69 11.97 1.82
C THR A 82 -10.16 10.72 2.53
N LEU A 83 -9.87 10.63 3.82
CA LEU A 83 -10.57 9.72 4.72
C LEU A 83 -11.88 10.38 5.13
N GLU A 84 -13.00 9.76 4.83
CA GLU A 84 -14.31 10.27 5.21
C GLU A 84 -14.66 9.82 6.62
N GLN A 85 -15.25 10.74 7.41
CA GLN A 85 -15.83 10.46 8.73
C GLN A 85 -14.92 9.58 9.61
N VAL A 86 -13.75 10.10 9.98
CA VAL A 86 -12.83 9.36 10.86
C VAL A 86 -13.42 9.34 12.27
N GLU A 87 -14.11 8.27 12.63
CA GLU A 87 -14.84 8.15 13.91
C GLU A 87 -14.07 7.43 15.02
N GLN A 88 -13.11 6.57 14.68
CA GLN A 88 -12.36 5.77 15.64
C GLN A 88 -10.88 5.70 15.27
N ASP A 89 -10.06 5.31 16.25
CA ASP A 89 -8.63 5.11 16.06
C ASP A 89 -8.38 4.10 14.94
N MET A 90 -7.51 4.48 14.01
CA MET A 90 -7.19 3.69 12.84
C MET A 90 -5.72 3.83 12.47
N TYR A 91 -5.27 3.02 11.53
CA TYR A 91 -4.01 3.22 10.85
C TYR A 91 -4.21 3.18 9.34
N ILE A 92 -3.32 3.85 8.62
CA ILE A 92 -3.11 3.62 7.19
C ILE A 92 -1.71 3.09 6.95
N ARG A 93 -1.54 2.24 5.94
CA ARG A 93 -0.24 1.82 5.43
C ARG A 93 -0.31 1.67 3.92
N LEU A 94 0.84 1.73 3.27
CA LEU A 94 0.94 1.61 1.83
C LEU A 94 1.51 0.26 1.44
N ARG A 95 1.03 -0.25 0.30
CA ARG A 95 1.76 -1.20 -0.53
C ARG A 95 1.80 -0.68 -1.97
N GLY A 96 2.77 -1.11 -2.76
CA GLY A 96 2.78 -0.79 -4.19
C GLY A 96 3.81 -1.61 -4.94
N SER A 97 3.68 -1.61 -6.27
CA SER A 97 4.53 -2.39 -7.17
C SER A 97 4.96 -1.60 -8.41
N ASN A 98 6.03 -2.05 -9.04
CA ASN A 98 6.47 -1.60 -10.37
C ASN A 98 5.80 -2.35 -11.53
N SER A 99 4.90 -3.29 -11.24
CA SER A 99 4.09 -3.98 -12.24
C SER A 99 2.66 -3.46 -12.24
N GLU A 100 2.06 -3.30 -13.42
CA GLU A 100 0.67 -2.87 -13.59
C GLU A 100 -0.29 -3.94 -13.02
N LYS A 101 -1.46 -3.54 -12.53
CA LYS A 101 -2.49 -4.50 -12.12
C LYS A 101 -2.90 -5.35 -13.33
N GLY A 102 -3.06 -6.65 -13.12
CA GLY A 102 -3.35 -7.61 -14.18
C GLY A 102 -2.13 -8.04 -15.02
N THR A 103 -0.90 -7.67 -14.64
CA THR A 103 0.31 -8.17 -15.31
C THR A 103 0.42 -9.70 -15.11
N PRO A 104 0.29 -10.52 -16.17
CA PRO A 104 0.24 -11.98 -16.05
C PRO A 104 1.50 -12.54 -15.39
N GLY A 105 1.33 -13.37 -14.36
CA GLY A 105 2.44 -13.97 -13.61
C GLY A 105 3.09 -13.06 -12.56
N TYR A 106 2.59 -11.82 -12.38
CA TYR A 106 3.15 -10.87 -11.39
C TYR A 106 2.07 -10.29 -10.47
N VAL A 107 1.00 -9.73 -11.03
CA VAL A 107 -0.03 -9.01 -10.27
C VAL A 107 -1.42 -9.36 -10.81
N ASP A 108 -2.35 -9.73 -9.94
CA ASP A 108 -3.74 -9.95 -10.33
C ASP A 108 -4.48 -8.64 -10.66
N LEU A 109 -5.75 -8.73 -11.07
CA LEU A 109 -6.55 -7.56 -11.45
C LEU A 109 -6.83 -6.64 -10.26
N GLU A 110 -6.86 -7.18 -9.03
CA GLU A 110 -7.07 -6.42 -7.81
C GLU A 110 -5.79 -5.74 -7.29
N GLY A 111 -4.61 -6.12 -7.78
CA GLY A 111 -3.32 -5.60 -7.35
C GLY A 111 -2.62 -6.45 -6.29
N ASN A 112 -2.98 -7.73 -6.15
CA ASN A 112 -2.30 -8.67 -5.26
C ASN A 112 -1.15 -9.37 -5.98
N PRO A 113 -0.07 -9.72 -5.25
CA PRO A 113 0.99 -10.55 -5.80
C PRO A 113 0.45 -11.94 -6.15
N VAL A 114 0.85 -12.46 -7.31
CA VAL A 114 0.57 -13.85 -7.68
C VAL A 114 1.71 -14.77 -7.26
N ILE A 115 1.45 -16.08 -7.18
CA ILE A 115 2.46 -17.05 -6.76
C ILE A 115 3.56 -17.20 -7.81
N ASP A 116 4.81 -17.36 -7.36
CA ASP A 116 6.00 -17.47 -8.24
C ASP A 116 5.90 -18.58 -9.31
N LEU A 117 5.08 -19.62 -9.08
CA LEU A 117 4.87 -20.72 -10.03
C LEU A 117 4.17 -20.27 -11.33
N GLU A 118 3.55 -19.09 -11.35
CA GLU A 118 2.91 -18.54 -12.55
C GLU A 118 3.89 -17.76 -13.45
N LYS A 119 5.13 -17.54 -12.99
CA LYS A 119 6.15 -16.79 -13.73
C LYS A 119 6.76 -17.67 -14.82
N THR A 120 6.97 -17.07 -16.00
CA THR A 120 7.46 -17.80 -17.19
C THR A 120 8.94 -17.53 -17.50
N GLU A 121 9.49 -16.46 -16.94
CA GLU A 121 10.90 -16.11 -17.06
C GLU A 121 11.80 -17.10 -16.31
N SER A 122 12.85 -17.57 -16.98
CA SER A 122 13.79 -18.55 -16.42
C SER A 122 14.95 -17.93 -15.64
N ASP A 123 15.27 -16.65 -15.88
CA ASP A 123 16.33 -15.94 -15.16
C ASP A 123 15.77 -15.35 -13.86
N PRO A 124 16.20 -15.85 -12.68
CA PRO A 124 15.71 -15.36 -11.40
C PRO A 124 16.05 -13.89 -11.14
N ASN A 125 17.13 -13.35 -11.72
CA ASN A 125 17.46 -11.94 -11.59
C ASN A 125 16.45 -11.07 -12.35
N VAL A 126 16.07 -11.48 -13.56
CA VAL A 126 15.05 -10.78 -14.35
C VAL A 126 13.71 -10.81 -13.62
N VAL A 127 13.34 -11.95 -13.06
CA VAL A 127 12.12 -12.10 -12.24
C VAL A 127 12.15 -11.14 -11.05
N ALA A 128 13.25 -11.12 -10.29
CA ALA A 128 13.36 -10.31 -9.08
C ALA A 128 13.22 -8.80 -9.36
N TRP A 129 13.79 -8.30 -10.45
CA TRP A 129 13.71 -6.88 -10.81
C TRP A 129 12.39 -6.48 -11.46
N LYS A 130 11.67 -7.42 -12.06
CA LYS A 130 10.31 -7.19 -12.57
C LYS A 130 9.24 -7.18 -11.47
N ASP A 131 9.48 -7.89 -10.36
CA ASP A 131 8.50 -8.08 -9.28
C ASP A 131 8.89 -7.33 -8.00
N LEU A 132 9.03 -6.01 -8.11
CA LEU A 132 9.39 -5.18 -6.96
C LEU A 132 8.14 -4.74 -6.21
N TRP A 133 8.22 -4.82 -4.88
CA TRP A 133 7.18 -4.40 -3.97
C TRP A 133 7.75 -3.54 -2.84
N PHE A 134 6.96 -2.61 -2.35
CA PHE A 134 7.23 -1.94 -1.08
C PHE A 134 6.02 -2.04 -0.16
N TYR A 135 6.31 -1.95 1.14
CA TYR A 135 5.31 -1.85 2.19
C TYR A 135 5.75 -0.78 3.17
N SER A 136 4.88 0.16 3.50
CA SER A 136 5.16 1.13 4.56
C SER A 136 4.87 0.54 5.93
N ASN A 137 5.48 1.14 6.95
CA ASN A 137 5.01 1.04 8.32
C ASN A 137 3.62 1.70 8.45
N PRO A 138 2.80 1.27 9.43
CA PRO A 138 1.54 1.92 9.72
C PRO A 138 1.75 3.36 10.22
N ILE A 139 0.89 4.25 9.77
CA ILE A 139 0.74 5.62 10.25
C ILE A 139 -0.57 5.66 11.03
N PHE A 140 -0.48 5.87 12.34
CA PHE A 140 -1.63 5.87 13.24
C PHE A 140 -2.36 7.20 13.23
N ILE A 141 -3.69 7.12 13.23
CA ILE A 141 -4.61 8.25 13.26
C ILE A 141 -5.53 8.04 14.46
N THR A 142 -5.44 8.94 15.43
CA THR A 142 -6.31 8.95 16.62
C THR A 142 -7.51 9.85 16.37
N ALA A 143 -8.71 9.34 16.61
CA ALA A 143 -9.96 10.11 16.58
C ALA A 143 -10.28 10.61 17.99
N ASN A 144 -10.70 11.87 18.11
CA ASN A 144 -11.00 12.54 19.38
C ASN A 144 -12.47 12.91 19.53
#